data_AF-A0A2R5FFM9-F1
#
_entry.id   AF-A0A2R5FFM9-F1
#
_cell.length_a   1.000
_cell.length_b   1.000
_cell.length_c   1.000
_cell.angle_alpha   90.00
_cell.angle_beta   90.00
_cell.angle_gamma   90.00
#
_symmetry.space_group_name_H-M   'P 1'
#
loop_
_entity.id
_entity.type
_entity.pdbx_description
1 polymer ?
#
loop_
_entity_poly.entity_id
_entity_poly.type
_entity_poly.pdbx_seq_one_letter_code
_entity_poly.pdbx_strand_id
1 'polypeptide(L)'
;MNITKSLALSLLFLTIGNATAHDLTRLPLGDGKISTAPRTGWIWACHTEPNAGGAFRDGPWIKSDGTYDLTAKAVVPGSVTWPSRFNIQVQQGRRVFTSNDLPSHPTGTFPIPADSKAYLYDRNPNRISQQSVLFDLPANPQLAAQPSCAPGAVGILLSGVALFNALDAPGRDAVAHETQDSCQGHPQVSGMYHYHNVSSCVDDKKPAKAHSPLVGYMVDGFGIYGRYGEGGKELASKDLDECHGHTHKIEWDGKQVNMYHYHATMDFPYTAGCMRGTYKMSDVMKLSGGPQRNFGPGGGGEQQRQGPGQMARPGQQGQMPMMDRRPGPQGQDMQGQPPFGADGQQGGQMPPPPRQEGMEGRMGPPPGGHPDLNIAARKLGIDVQRLRAALGPPPPDLNAAAARLGISVADLKNALGVP
;
A
#
# COMPACT_ATOMS: atom_id res chain seq x y z
N MET A 1 -14.78 -15.00 -76.52
CA MET A 1 -14.65 -13.91 -75.52
C MET A 1 -14.82 -14.52 -74.14
N ASN A 2 -13.72 -14.84 -73.45
CA ASN A 2 -13.72 -15.25 -72.04
C ASN A 2 -12.81 -14.27 -71.30
N ILE A 3 -13.38 -13.47 -70.40
CA ILE A 3 -12.67 -12.48 -69.59
C ILE A 3 -12.41 -13.11 -68.22
N THR A 4 -11.15 -13.45 -67.96
CA THR A 4 -10.65 -13.88 -66.65
C THR A 4 -10.52 -12.65 -65.75
N LYS A 5 -11.26 -12.60 -64.64
CA LYS A 5 -11.11 -11.57 -63.60
C LYS A 5 -10.04 -12.01 -62.60
N SER A 6 -8.91 -11.29 -62.56
CA SER A 6 -7.93 -11.39 -61.49
C SER A 6 -8.43 -10.66 -60.24
N LEU A 7 -8.58 -11.37 -59.12
CA LEU A 7 -8.73 -10.78 -57.80
C LEU A 7 -7.35 -10.30 -57.31
N ALA A 8 -7.17 -9.00 -57.15
CA ALA A 8 -6.02 -8.42 -56.48
C ALA A 8 -6.24 -8.50 -54.95
N LEU A 9 -5.49 -9.40 -54.30
CA LEU A 9 -5.43 -9.50 -52.84
C LEU A 9 -4.64 -8.31 -52.30
N SER A 10 -5.33 -7.31 -51.75
CA SER A 10 -4.69 -6.18 -51.08
C SER A 10 -4.15 -6.63 -49.73
N LEU A 11 -2.83 -6.87 -49.67
CA LEU A 11 -2.11 -7.06 -48.42
C LEU A 11 -2.08 -5.73 -47.66
N LEU A 12 -2.95 -5.59 -46.67
CA LEU A 12 -2.91 -4.49 -45.72
C LEU A 12 -1.69 -4.72 -44.80
N PHE A 13 -0.58 -4.05 -45.09
CA PHE A 13 0.56 -4.00 -44.17
C PHE A 13 0.13 -3.19 -42.94
N LEU A 14 -0.31 -3.89 -41.89
CA LEU A 14 -0.39 -3.31 -40.56
C LEU A 14 1.04 -2.95 -40.15
N THR A 15 1.36 -1.67 -40.12
CA THR A 15 2.58 -1.18 -39.47
C THR A 15 2.45 -1.52 -37.99
N ILE A 16 3.14 -2.58 -37.56
CA ILE A 16 3.34 -2.89 -36.16
C ILE A 16 4.18 -1.74 -35.61
N GLY A 17 3.54 -0.78 -34.96
CA GLY A 17 4.25 0.23 -34.20
C GLY A 17 5.09 -0.49 -33.16
N ASN A 18 6.42 -0.40 -33.29
CA ASN A 18 7.31 -0.78 -32.21
C ASN A 18 6.87 0.01 -30.98
N ALA A 19 6.34 -0.68 -29.97
CA ALA A 19 6.11 -0.09 -28.67
C ALA A 19 7.48 0.35 -28.14
N THR A 20 7.76 1.65 -28.22
CA THR A 20 8.98 2.21 -27.66
C THR A 20 8.87 2.08 -26.16
N ALA A 21 9.82 1.37 -25.55
CA ALA A 21 9.95 1.34 -24.09
C ALA A 21 10.00 2.76 -23.53
N HIS A 22 9.52 2.95 -22.31
CA HIS A 22 9.50 4.27 -21.68
C HIS A 22 10.92 4.86 -21.64
N ASP A 23 11.07 6.11 -22.08
CA ASP A 23 12.32 6.85 -21.96
C ASP A 23 12.51 7.27 -20.51
N LEU A 24 13.35 6.51 -19.77
CA LEU A 24 13.61 6.75 -18.35
C LEU A 24 14.28 8.09 -18.07
N THR A 25 14.81 8.75 -19.10
CA THR A 25 15.42 10.08 -18.96
C THR A 25 14.38 11.20 -19.03
N ARG A 26 13.14 10.91 -19.47
CA ARG A 26 12.05 11.89 -19.64
C ARG A 26 10.69 11.27 -19.30
N LEU A 27 10.54 10.73 -18.10
CA LEU A 27 9.25 10.24 -17.61
C LEU A 27 8.32 11.42 -17.31
N PRO A 28 7.01 11.33 -17.63
CA PRO A 28 6.06 12.39 -17.28
C PRO A 28 5.98 12.58 -15.76
N LEU A 29 6.13 13.81 -15.28
CA LEU A 29 5.97 14.14 -13.87
C LEU A 29 4.50 14.05 -13.44
N GLY A 30 4.24 13.49 -12.26
CA GLY A 30 2.92 13.33 -11.66
C GLY A 30 2.34 14.55 -10.95
N ASP A 31 3.14 15.59 -10.72
CA ASP A 31 2.73 16.76 -9.94
C ASP A 31 1.44 17.40 -10.47
N GLY A 32 0.52 17.70 -9.55
CA GLY A 32 -0.78 18.27 -9.87
C GLY A 32 -1.78 17.29 -10.50
N LYS A 33 -1.42 16.03 -10.76
CA LYS A 33 -2.33 15.00 -11.28
C LYS A 33 -3.18 14.33 -10.20
N ILE A 34 -3.78 15.15 -9.32
CA ILE A 34 -4.72 14.73 -8.29
C ILE A 34 -6.14 15.03 -8.76
N SER A 35 -7.03 14.05 -8.70
CA SER A 35 -8.45 14.16 -9.07
C SER A 35 -9.36 13.91 -7.87
N THR A 36 -10.64 14.27 -8.00
CA THR A 36 -11.70 13.96 -7.02
C THR A 36 -12.61 12.82 -7.47
N ALA A 37 -12.25 12.18 -8.59
CA ALA A 37 -12.96 11.09 -9.24
C ALA A 37 -11.97 10.30 -10.10
N PRO A 38 -12.29 9.06 -10.49
CA PRO A 38 -11.46 8.25 -11.37
C PRO A 38 -11.11 8.97 -12.67
N ARG A 39 -9.83 8.96 -13.06
CA ARG A 39 -9.34 9.61 -14.28
C ARG A 39 -8.03 8.98 -14.72
N THR A 40 -7.97 8.50 -15.98
CA THR A 40 -6.79 7.84 -16.55
C THR A 40 -5.54 8.72 -16.43
N GLY A 41 -4.47 8.16 -15.87
CA GLY A 41 -3.18 8.85 -15.63
C GLY A 41 -3.18 9.86 -14.50
N TRP A 42 -4.22 9.86 -13.64
CA TRP A 42 -4.34 10.70 -12.45
C TRP A 42 -4.58 9.81 -11.23
N ILE A 43 -4.38 10.37 -10.04
CA ILE A 43 -4.74 9.72 -8.78
C ILE A 43 -5.90 10.44 -8.10
N TRP A 44 -6.94 9.69 -7.75
CA TRP A 44 -7.98 10.13 -6.82
C TRP A 44 -7.56 9.74 -5.40
N ALA A 45 -6.72 10.55 -4.76
CA ALA A 45 -6.21 10.26 -3.41
C ALA A 45 -7.27 10.51 -2.33
N CYS A 46 -7.33 9.64 -1.30
CA CYS A 46 -8.27 9.82 -0.19
C CYS A 46 -7.91 10.98 0.73
N HIS A 47 -6.61 11.30 0.83
CA HIS A 47 -6.07 12.30 1.72
C HIS A 47 -4.71 12.77 1.20
N THR A 48 -4.39 14.03 1.46
CA THR A 48 -3.06 14.62 1.31
C THR A 48 -2.81 15.54 2.49
N GLU A 49 -1.55 15.77 2.80
CA GLU A 49 -1.08 16.65 3.87
C GLU A 49 -0.17 17.73 3.29
N PRO A 50 -0.73 18.80 2.70
CA PRO A 50 0.06 19.83 1.99
C PRO A 50 1.15 20.50 2.84
N ASN A 51 1.04 20.41 4.17
CA ASN A 51 1.99 20.98 5.12
C ASN A 51 2.95 19.94 5.73
N ALA A 52 2.88 18.67 5.30
CA ALA A 52 3.79 17.65 5.76
C ALA A 52 5.23 17.95 5.31
N GLY A 53 6.20 17.54 6.14
CA GLY A 53 7.61 17.57 5.75
C GLY A 53 7.95 16.43 4.79
N GLY A 54 9.21 16.36 4.38
CA GLY A 54 9.72 15.33 3.46
C GLY A 54 10.91 15.86 2.68
N ALA A 55 11.09 15.37 1.46
CA ALA A 55 12.03 15.95 0.51
C ALA A 55 11.79 17.45 0.36
N PHE A 56 12.81 18.23 0.65
CA PHE A 56 12.74 19.68 0.85
C PHE A 56 13.28 20.47 -0.34
N ARG A 57 13.84 19.78 -1.34
CA ARG A 57 14.40 20.41 -2.53
C ARG A 57 14.33 19.48 -3.73
N ASP A 58 13.81 20.01 -4.84
CA ASP A 58 13.79 19.32 -6.12
C ASP A 58 15.21 19.04 -6.61
N GLY A 59 15.39 17.83 -7.15
CA GLY A 59 16.65 17.46 -7.78
C GLY A 59 16.77 17.99 -9.21
N PRO A 60 18.01 18.08 -9.74
CA PRO A 60 18.25 18.49 -11.13
C PRO A 60 17.68 17.50 -12.17
N TRP A 61 17.19 16.34 -11.73
CA TRP A 61 16.49 15.39 -12.58
C TRP A 61 15.05 15.82 -12.89
N ILE A 62 14.42 16.66 -12.08
CA ILE A 62 13.09 17.23 -12.38
C ILE A 62 13.28 18.41 -13.33
N LYS A 63 12.64 18.34 -14.50
CA LYS A 63 12.84 19.28 -15.61
C LYS A 63 11.65 20.23 -15.71
N SER A 64 11.93 21.46 -16.17
CA SER A 64 10.90 22.49 -16.35
C SER A 64 9.87 22.16 -17.45
N ASP A 65 10.12 21.15 -18.28
CA ASP A 65 9.21 20.69 -19.33
C ASP A 65 8.13 19.70 -18.81
N GLY A 66 8.04 19.49 -17.50
CA GLY A 66 7.08 18.58 -16.88
C GLY A 66 7.49 17.11 -16.96
N THR A 67 8.78 16.82 -17.16
CA THR A 67 9.35 15.47 -17.12
C THR A 67 10.40 15.33 -16.01
N TYR A 68 10.79 14.10 -15.69
CA TYR A 68 11.94 13.84 -14.84
C TYR A 68 12.82 12.70 -15.36
N ASP A 69 14.10 12.76 -15.02
CA ASP A 69 15.12 11.77 -15.37
C ASP A 69 15.35 10.80 -14.21
N LEU A 70 14.70 9.64 -14.26
CA LEU A 70 14.85 8.62 -13.22
C LEU A 70 16.30 8.10 -13.12
N THR A 71 17.05 8.12 -14.22
CA THR A 71 18.44 7.61 -14.27
C THR A 71 19.46 8.57 -13.65
N ALA A 72 19.13 9.86 -13.60
CA ALA A 72 19.95 10.90 -12.96
C ALA A 72 19.56 11.17 -11.50
N LYS A 73 18.47 10.56 -11.03
CA LYS A 73 17.94 10.78 -9.69
C LYS A 73 18.93 10.35 -8.60
N ALA A 74 19.06 11.15 -7.54
CA ALA A 74 19.87 10.78 -6.40
C ALA A 74 19.30 9.52 -5.71
N VAL A 75 20.17 8.63 -5.29
CA VAL A 75 19.83 7.35 -4.65
C VAL A 75 20.48 7.30 -3.27
N VAL A 76 19.74 6.82 -2.27
CA VAL A 76 20.28 6.58 -0.92
C VAL A 76 21.33 5.46 -0.99
N PRO A 77 22.60 5.72 -0.60
CA PRO A 77 23.66 4.72 -0.70
C PRO A 77 23.53 3.66 0.38
N GLY A 78 24.05 2.47 0.10
CA GLY A 78 24.12 1.38 1.07
C GLY A 78 23.72 0.04 0.46
N SER A 79 23.96 -1.01 1.22
CA SER A 79 23.51 -2.37 0.92
C SER A 79 23.30 -3.09 2.25
N VAL A 80 22.18 -2.78 2.90
CA VAL A 80 21.80 -3.34 4.20
C VAL A 80 20.91 -4.55 3.97
N THR A 81 21.34 -5.73 4.42
CA THR A 81 20.58 -6.97 4.29
C THR A 81 19.66 -7.18 5.50
N TRP A 82 18.49 -7.75 5.26
CA TRP A 82 17.47 -7.95 6.30
C TRP A 82 17.01 -9.41 6.42
N PRO A 83 16.64 -9.86 7.63
CA PRO A 83 15.99 -11.15 7.84
C PRO A 83 14.52 -11.09 7.40
N SER A 84 14.29 -11.08 6.09
CA SER A 84 12.96 -11.02 5.49
C SER A 84 12.10 -12.22 5.91
N ARG A 85 10.85 -11.93 6.29
CA ARG A 85 9.83 -12.95 6.55
C ARG A 85 8.54 -12.52 5.89
N PHE A 86 8.16 -13.25 4.86
CA PHE A 86 6.92 -13.04 4.12
C PHE A 86 6.28 -14.37 3.75
N ASN A 87 4.97 -14.45 3.92
CA ASN A 87 4.19 -15.63 3.55
C ASN A 87 2.77 -15.21 3.14
N ILE A 88 2.27 -15.88 2.11
CA ILE A 88 0.90 -15.74 1.59
C ILE A 88 0.29 -17.12 1.54
N GLN A 89 -0.92 -17.28 2.08
CA GLN A 89 -1.65 -18.53 2.01
C GLN A 89 -3.12 -18.29 1.69
N VAL A 90 -3.68 -19.13 0.83
CA VAL A 90 -5.11 -19.12 0.55
C VAL A 90 -5.78 -20.19 1.40
N GLN A 91 -6.70 -19.79 2.28
CA GLN A 91 -7.45 -20.68 3.15
C GLN A 91 -8.89 -20.17 3.26
N GLN A 92 -9.87 -21.06 3.13
CA GLN A 92 -11.30 -20.74 3.33
C GLN A 92 -11.78 -19.51 2.51
N GLY A 93 -11.31 -19.36 1.27
CA GLY A 93 -11.69 -18.24 0.40
C GLY A 93 -11.05 -16.89 0.76
N ARG A 94 -10.08 -16.88 1.68
CA ARG A 94 -9.30 -15.72 2.08
C ARG A 94 -7.83 -15.92 1.74
N ARG A 95 -7.16 -14.85 1.34
CA ARG A 95 -5.71 -14.79 1.14
C ARG A 95 -5.09 -14.10 2.34
N VAL A 96 -4.40 -14.84 3.18
CA VAL A 96 -3.80 -14.38 4.43
C VAL A 96 -2.35 -14.03 4.19
N PHE A 97 -1.96 -12.83 4.62
CA PHE A 97 -0.62 -12.28 4.50
C PHE A 97 0.00 -12.14 5.88
N THR A 98 1.22 -12.64 6.03
CA THR A 98 2.09 -12.35 7.16
C THR A 98 3.39 -11.76 6.66
N SER A 99 3.75 -10.58 7.12
CA SER A 99 5.02 -9.94 6.80
C SER A 99 5.66 -9.28 8.02
N ASN A 100 6.98 -9.22 8.02
CA ASN A 100 7.74 -8.38 8.93
C ASN A 100 8.19 -7.05 8.29
N ASP A 101 7.73 -6.76 7.07
CA ASP A 101 8.03 -5.54 6.27
C ASP A 101 9.52 -5.32 5.98
N LEU A 102 10.33 -6.38 6.10
CA LEU A 102 11.72 -6.35 5.72
C LEU A 102 11.89 -7.01 4.33
N PRO A 103 12.46 -6.31 3.33
CA PRO A 103 12.58 -6.84 1.98
C PRO A 103 13.55 -8.02 1.91
N SER A 104 13.34 -8.90 0.93
CA SER A 104 14.24 -10.01 0.58
C SER A 104 15.48 -9.59 -0.22
N HIS A 105 15.62 -8.29 -0.50
CA HIS A 105 16.78 -7.68 -1.15
C HIS A 105 17.42 -6.63 -0.23
N PRO A 106 18.68 -6.21 -0.51
CA PRO A 106 19.30 -5.15 0.25
C PRO A 106 18.57 -3.81 0.09
N THR A 107 18.75 -2.93 1.08
CA THR A 107 18.27 -1.54 1.07
C THR A 107 19.42 -0.56 1.15
N GLY A 108 19.12 0.71 0.94
CA GLY A 108 19.99 1.83 1.31
C GLY A 108 20.18 1.92 2.83
N THR A 109 21.11 2.76 3.24
CA THR A 109 21.34 3.09 4.66
C THR A 109 20.37 4.19 5.08
N PHE A 110 19.50 3.88 6.05
CA PHE A 110 18.58 4.84 6.65
C PHE A 110 18.85 4.99 8.15
N PRO A 111 18.93 6.21 8.72
CA PRO A 111 18.65 7.52 8.12
C PRO A 111 19.62 7.87 6.99
N ILE A 112 19.19 8.74 6.06
CA ILE A 112 20.02 9.11 4.91
C ILE A 112 21.35 9.69 5.40
N PRO A 113 22.52 9.15 4.98
CA PRO A 113 23.82 9.62 5.44
C PRO A 113 24.06 11.08 5.04
N ALA A 114 24.52 11.91 5.97
CA ALA A 114 24.68 13.36 5.78
C ALA A 114 25.71 13.74 4.70
N ASP A 115 26.64 12.84 4.38
CA ASP A 115 27.67 12.97 3.35
C ASP A 115 27.22 12.46 1.97
N SER A 116 26.01 11.91 1.85
CA SER A 116 25.48 11.39 0.60
C SER A 116 24.87 12.47 -0.29
N LYS A 117 24.85 12.21 -1.62
CA LYS A 117 24.13 13.08 -2.57
C LYS A 117 22.63 13.13 -2.31
N ALA A 118 22.04 12.05 -1.80
CA ALA A 118 20.63 11.97 -1.44
C ALA A 118 20.24 13.02 -0.38
N TYR A 119 21.09 13.18 0.65
CA TYR A 119 20.86 14.09 1.77
C TYR A 119 20.65 15.56 1.37
N LEU A 120 21.19 15.92 0.20
CA LEU A 120 21.08 17.25 -0.38
C LEU A 120 19.63 17.59 -0.81
N TYR A 121 18.76 16.60 -0.99
CA TYR A 121 17.39 16.77 -1.48
C TYR A 121 16.35 16.26 -0.49
N ASP A 122 16.70 15.21 0.24
CA ASP A 122 15.87 14.61 1.27
C ASP A 122 16.76 14.10 2.42
N ARG A 123 16.44 14.49 3.66
CA ARG A 123 17.21 14.09 4.83
C ARG A 123 16.73 12.80 5.47
N ASN A 124 15.53 12.32 5.09
CA ASN A 124 14.73 11.27 5.74
C ASN A 124 15.41 10.70 7.01
N PRO A 125 15.06 11.23 8.21
CA PRO A 125 15.73 10.89 9.46
C PRO A 125 15.30 9.52 10.01
N ASN A 126 14.43 8.80 9.30
CA ASN A 126 13.80 7.59 9.79
C ASN A 126 14.70 6.36 9.61
N ARG A 127 14.38 5.28 10.32
CA ARG A 127 15.09 4.00 10.26
C ARG A 127 14.15 2.92 9.82
N ILE A 128 14.60 2.03 8.94
CA ILE A 128 13.87 0.80 8.63
C ILE A 128 13.81 -0.06 9.91
N SER A 129 12.61 -0.50 10.28
CA SER A 129 12.38 -1.32 11.46
C SER A 129 11.38 -2.43 11.16
N GLN A 130 11.56 -3.57 11.82
CA GLN A 130 10.69 -4.71 11.65
C GLN A 130 9.25 -4.39 12.08
N GLN A 131 8.28 -4.67 11.22
CA GLN A 131 6.86 -4.52 11.50
C GLN A 131 6.20 -5.86 11.86
N SER A 132 4.92 -5.81 12.26
CA SER A 132 4.07 -7.00 12.45
C SER A 132 2.82 -6.83 11.60
N VAL A 133 2.90 -7.29 10.35
CA VAL A 133 1.82 -7.18 9.37
C VAL A 133 1.10 -8.51 9.29
N LEU A 134 -0.18 -8.52 9.70
CA LEU A 134 -1.10 -9.66 9.56
C LEU A 134 -2.47 -9.18 9.10
N PHE A 135 -2.84 -9.52 7.87
CA PHE A 135 -4.15 -9.19 7.32
C PHE A 135 -4.55 -10.22 6.27
N ASP A 136 -5.79 -10.13 5.81
CA ASP A 136 -6.33 -11.04 4.83
C ASP A 136 -7.20 -10.31 3.81
N LEU A 137 -7.15 -10.76 2.56
CA LEU A 137 -7.90 -10.23 1.43
C LEU A 137 -8.84 -11.30 0.85
N PRO A 138 -9.87 -10.95 0.08
CA PRO A 138 -10.67 -11.96 -0.61
C PRO A 138 -9.77 -12.76 -1.55
N ALA A 139 -9.85 -14.10 -1.53
CA ALA A 139 -9.11 -14.91 -2.49
C ALA A 139 -9.58 -14.67 -3.93
N ASN A 140 -10.89 -14.39 -4.07
CA ASN A 140 -11.57 -14.01 -5.31
C ASN A 140 -12.19 -12.61 -5.11
N PRO A 141 -11.46 -11.53 -5.42
CA PRO A 141 -11.97 -10.16 -5.30
C PRO A 141 -13.11 -9.90 -6.30
N GLN A 142 -13.97 -8.94 -5.98
CA GLN A 142 -15.07 -8.51 -6.82
C GLN A 142 -15.00 -7.01 -7.06
N LEU A 143 -15.40 -6.59 -8.26
CA LEU A 143 -15.53 -5.18 -8.58
C LEU A 143 -16.61 -4.56 -7.69
N ALA A 144 -16.28 -3.45 -7.06
CA ALA A 144 -17.26 -2.59 -6.41
C ALA A 144 -18.15 -1.93 -7.47
N ALA A 145 -19.38 -1.59 -7.08
CA ALA A 145 -20.32 -0.92 -7.96
C ALA A 145 -19.78 0.42 -8.48
N GLN A 146 -18.95 1.10 -7.68
CA GLN A 146 -18.28 2.35 -8.02
C GLN A 146 -16.83 2.31 -7.50
N PRO A 147 -15.88 2.95 -8.20
CA PRO A 147 -14.54 3.16 -7.66
C PRO A 147 -14.55 3.97 -6.36
N SER A 148 -13.46 3.89 -5.61
CA SER A 148 -13.19 4.74 -4.44
C SER A 148 -11.78 5.32 -4.50
N CYS A 149 -11.51 6.35 -3.69
CA CYS A 149 -10.21 6.98 -3.65
C CYS A 149 -9.10 5.98 -3.25
N ALA A 150 -7.87 6.23 -3.69
CA ALA A 150 -6.68 5.49 -3.30
C ALA A 150 -6.24 5.92 -1.88
N PRO A 151 -6.17 5.00 -0.90
CA PRO A 151 -5.60 5.29 0.42
C PRO A 151 -4.07 5.51 0.33
N GLY A 152 -3.42 5.88 1.44
CA GLY A 152 -1.96 6.01 1.53
C GLY A 152 -1.25 4.70 1.18
N ALA A 153 -1.49 3.65 1.99
CA ALA A 153 -1.08 2.28 1.65
C ALA A 153 -2.12 1.61 0.76
N VAL A 154 -1.74 1.28 -0.48
CA VAL A 154 -2.64 0.72 -1.50
C VAL A 154 -2.45 -0.77 -1.71
N GLY A 155 -1.36 -1.35 -1.24
CA GLY A 155 -1.12 -2.78 -1.41
C GLY A 155 0.12 -3.30 -0.70
N ILE A 156 0.50 -4.53 -1.08
CA ILE A 156 1.72 -5.22 -0.66
C ILE A 156 2.34 -5.89 -1.88
N LEU A 157 3.66 -5.77 -2.03
CA LEU A 157 4.40 -6.50 -3.08
C LEU A 157 4.82 -7.88 -2.61
N LEU A 158 5.15 -8.77 -3.54
CA LEU A 158 5.62 -10.14 -3.24
C LEU A 158 6.99 -10.17 -2.54
N SER A 159 7.69 -9.04 -2.43
CA SER A 159 8.84 -8.87 -1.54
C SER A 159 8.48 -8.78 -0.05
N GLY A 160 7.19 -8.72 0.28
CA GLY A 160 6.65 -8.59 1.63
C GLY A 160 6.57 -7.15 2.15
N VAL A 161 6.91 -6.16 1.32
CA VAL A 161 6.97 -4.75 1.69
C VAL A 161 5.70 -4.02 1.24
N ALA A 162 5.25 -3.05 2.03
CA ALA A 162 4.09 -2.23 1.71
C ALA A 162 4.27 -1.43 0.40
N LEU A 163 3.18 -1.27 -0.34
CA LEU A 163 3.07 -0.40 -1.50
C LEU A 163 2.15 0.77 -1.14
N PHE A 164 2.69 1.97 -1.22
CA PHE A 164 1.96 3.22 -1.05
C PHE A 164 1.52 3.74 -2.42
N ASN A 165 0.54 4.64 -2.42
CA ASN A 165 0.11 5.30 -3.65
C ASN A 165 1.23 6.20 -4.22
N ALA A 166 1.01 6.73 -5.42
CA ALA A 166 2.03 7.47 -6.16
C ALA A 166 2.48 8.80 -5.53
N LEU A 167 1.82 9.25 -4.46
CA LEU A 167 2.04 10.56 -3.87
C LEU A 167 2.89 10.51 -2.61
N ASP A 168 3.68 11.56 -2.41
CA ASP A 168 4.23 11.88 -1.09
C ASP A 168 3.14 12.53 -0.21
N ALA A 169 3.44 12.75 1.07
CA ALA A 169 2.44 13.32 1.99
C ALA A 169 1.89 14.69 1.50
N PRO A 170 2.71 15.64 1.01
CA PRO A 170 2.23 16.87 0.37
C PRO A 170 1.37 16.72 -0.89
N GLY A 171 1.35 15.55 -1.54
CA GLY A 171 0.60 15.33 -2.79
C GLY A 171 1.41 15.59 -4.06
N ARG A 172 2.74 15.50 -4.00
CA ARG A 172 3.62 15.51 -5.17
C ARG A 172 3.91 14.08 -5.62
N ASP A 173 4.47 13.94 -6.81
CA ASP A 173 4.99 12.66 -7.30
C ASP A 173 6.12 12.14 -6.40
N ALA A 174 5.84 11.14 -5.55
CA ALA A 174 6.81 10.60 -4.60
C ALA A 174 8.03 10.00 -5.29
N VAL A 175 7.84 9.33 -6.42
CA VAL A 175 8.95 8.68 -7.16
C VAL A 175 9.92 9.74 -7.68
N ALA A 176 9.42 10.90 -8.09
CA ALA A 176 10.25 12.01 -8.55
C ALA A 176 10.86 12.83 -7.39
N HIS A 177 10.10 13.12 -6.32
CA HIS A 177 10.50 14.06 -5.27
C HIS A 177 11.25 13.44 -4.09
N GLU A 178 10.80 12.31 -3.57
CA GLU A 178 11.41 11.68 -2.38
C GLU A 178 12.67 10.93 -2.75
N THR A 179 13.67 10.87 -1.87
CA THR A 179 14.89 10.10 -2.19
C THR A 179 14.76 8.66 -1.73
N GLN A 180 14.70 7.73 -2.69
CA GLN A 180 14.66 6.30 -2.42
C GLN A 180 16.04 5.65 -2.56
N ASP A 181 16.17 4.42 -2.06
CA ASP A 181 17.36 3.60 -2.29
C ASP A 181 17.38 2.96 -3.70
N SER A 182 18.40 2.13 -3.98
CA SER A 182 18.57 1.49 -5.28
C SER A 182 17.43 0.53 -5.66
N CYS A 183 16.63 0.12 -4.69
CA CYS A 183 15.43 -0.68 -4.87
C CYS A 183 14.15 0.17 -4.80
N GLN A 184 14.28 1.50 -4.90
CA GLN A 184 13.17 2.45 -5.01
C GLN A 184 12.24 2.46 -3.79
N GLY A 185 12.72 2.05 -2.61
CA GLY A 185 11.96 2.19 -1.38
C GLY A 185 12.64 3.10 -0.36
N HIS A 186 11.88 3.44 0.68
CA HIS A 186 12.34 4.25 1.81
C HIS A 186 11.44 4.05 3.05
N PRO A 187 11.92 4.35 4.27
CA PRO A 187 11.12 4.24 5.48
C PRO A 187 10.36 5.54 5.80
N GLN A 188 9.20 5.39 6.42
CA GLN A 188 8.49 6.48 7.10
C GLN A 188 8.75 6.49 8.61
N VAL A 189 8.14 7.42 9.35
CA VAL A 189 8.38 7.69 10.78
C VAL A 189 8.19 6.50 11.73
N SER A 190 7.34 5.52 11.41
CA SER A 190 7.18 4.27 12.18
C SER A 190 8.26 3.24 11.89
N GLY A 191 9.10 3.50 10.89
CA GLY A 191 10.12 2.61 10.35
C GLY A 191 9.62 1.58 9.34
N MET A 192 8.35 1.65 8.95
CA MET A 192 7.83 0.89 7.82
C MET A 192 8.52 1.31 6.52
N TYR A 193 9.17 0.36 5.88
CA TYR A 193 9.77 0.52 4.56
C TYR A 193 8.67 0.32 3.51
N HIS A 194 8.66 1.14 2.47
CA HIS A 194 7.61 1.08 1.45
C HIS A 194 8.10 1.59 0.10
N TYR A 195 7.32 1.28 -0.93
CA TYR A 195 7.50 1.78 -2.29
C TYR A 195 6.34 2.66 -2.70
N HIS A 196 6.55 3.56 -3.67
CA HIS A 196 5.48 4.32 -4.35
C HIS A 196 5.22 3.81 -5.78
N ASN A 197 6.02 2.84 -6.22
CA ASN A 197 5.91 2.16 -7.50
C ASN A 197 6.38 0.70 -7.34
N VAL A 198 6.24 -0.13 -8.38
CA VAL A 198 6.83 -1.47 -8.34
C VAL A 198 8.36 -1.37 -8.44
N SER A 199 9.01 -1.75 -7.35
CA SER A 199 10.47 -1.75 -7.16
C SER A 199 11.22 -2.45 -8.29
N SER A 200 12.37 -1.90 -8.67
CA SER A 200 13.34 -2.53 -9.59
C SER A 200 13.93 -3.83 -9.05
N CYS A 201 13.85 -4.06 -7.74
CA CYS A 201 14.34 -5.26 -7.08
C CYS A 201 13.24 -6.32 -6.88
N VAL A 202 12.03 -6.06 -7.36
CA VAL A 202 10.96 -7.05 -7.50
C VAL A 202 10.99 -7.61 -8.91
N ASP A 203 10.73 -8.92 -9.04
CA ASP A 203 10.83 -9.67 -10.29
C ASP A 203 9.71 -9.31 -11.28
N ASP A 204 9.78 -8.12 -11.87
CA ASP A 204 9.01 -7.72 -13.05
C ASP A 204 9.73 -8.22 -14.31
N LYS A 205 9.73 -9.55 -14.50
CA LYS A 205 10.31 -10.16 -15.71
C LYS A 205 9.70 -9.49 -16.94
N LYS A 206 10.54 -9.28 -17.95
CA LYS A 206 10.11 -8.95 -19.32
C LYS A 206 9.90 -10.26 -20.09
N PRO A 207 8.74 -10.91 -19.99
CA PRO A 207 8.51 -12.12 -20.76
C PRO A 207 8.45 -11.80 -22.25
N ALA A 208 9.11 -12.62 -23.05
CA ALA A 208 8.94 -12.54 -24.50
C ALA A 208 7.51 -12.93 -24.86
N LYS A 209 6.72 -11.97 -25.37
CA LYS A 209 5.35 -12.15 -25.86
C LYS A 209 4.30 -12.58 -24.82
N ALA A 210 4.62 -12.56 -23.52
CA ALA A 210 3.66 -12.92 -22.49
C ALA A 210 3.27 -11.72 -21.63
N HIS A 211 2.19 -11.88 -20.88
CA HIS A 211 1.81 -10.96 -19.83
C HIS A 211 2.80 -11.03 -18.66
N SER A 212 3.09 -9.91 -18.00
CA SER A 212 3.91 -9.90 -16.78
C SER A 212 3.34 -10.84 -15.72
N PRO A 213 4.17 -11.40 -14.82
CA PRO A 213 3.68 -12.14 -13.67
C PRO A 213 3.01 -11.19 -12.66
N LEU A 214 2.28 -11.81 -11.73
CA LEU A 214 1.81 -11.14 -10.51
C LEU A 214 3.01 -10.68 -9.68
N VAL A 215 3.02 -9.43 -9.25
CA VAL A 215 4.08 -8.81 -8.43
C VAL A 215 3.59 -8.33 -7.07
N GLY A 216 2.29 -8.32 -6.82
CA GLY A 216 1.70 -7.90 -5.55
C GLY A 216 0.18 -7.98 -5.54
N TYR A 217 -0.41 -7.48 -4.46
CA TYR A 217 -1.86 -7.39 -4.29
C TYR A 217 -2.25 -6.02 -3.77
N MET A 218 -3.32 -5.46 -4.32
CA MET A 218 -3.96 -4.26 -3.82
C MET A 218 -4.79 -4.59 -2.57
N VAL A 219 -5.02 -3.60 -1.71
CA VAL A 219 -5.82 -3.75 -0.47
C VAL A 219 -7.28 -4.13 -0.71
N ASP A 220 -7.77 -4.00 -1.94
CA ASP A 220 -9.10 -4.46 -2.36
C ASP A 220 -9.13 -5.93 -2.83
N GLY A 221 -7.97 -6.61 -2.82
CA GLY A 221 -7.81 -8.03 -3.12
C GLY A 221 -7.38 -8.36 -4.55
N PHE A 222 -7.44 -7.40 -5.48
CA PHE A 222 -7.00 -7.63 -6.86
C PHE A 222 -5.47 -7.68 -6.98
N GLY A 223 -5.00 -8.42 -7.98
CA GLY A 223 -3.57 -8.52 -8.26
C GLY A 223 -2.98 -7.25 -8.85
N ILE A 224 -1.69 -7.05 -8.58
CA ILE A 224 -0.83 -6.09 -9.27
C ILE A 224 0.09 -6.92 -10.16
N TYR A 225 0.08 -6.65 -11.46
CA TYR A 225 0.94 -7.30 -12.43
C TYR A 225 2.03 -6.35 -12.90
N GLY A 226 3.12 -6.89 -13.40
CA GLY A 226 4.25 -6.10 -13.90
C GLY A 226 3.93 -5.25 -15.15
N ARG A 227 4.95 -4.66 -15.77
CA ARG A 227 4.78 -3.60 -16.79
C ARG A 227 4.29 -4.05 -18.16
N TYR A 228 4.19 -5.35 -18.41
CA TYR A 228 3.90 -5.90 -19.73
C TYR A 228 2.50 -6.52 -19.77
N GLY A 229 1.67 -6.04 -20.70
CA GLY A 229 0.34 -6.56 -20.98
C GLY A 229 0.35 -7.71 -21.98
N GLU A 230 -0.80 -7.96 -22.61
CA GLU A 230 -0.96 -8.99 -23.63
C GLU A 230 0.07 -8.85 -24.77
N GLY A 231 0.63 -9.97 -25.21
CA GLY A 231 1.66 -9.99 -26.26
C GLY A 231 3.01 -9.40 -25.84
N GLY A 232 3.25 -9.16 -24.54
CA GLY A 232 4.51 -8.59 -24.03
C GLY A 232 4.68 -7.10 -24.35
N LYS A 233 3.57 -6.40 -24.65
CA LYS A 233 3.57 -4.96 -24.87
C LYS A 233 3.80 -4.24 -23.54
N GLU A 234 4.80 -3.39 -23.46
CA GLU A 234 4.98 -2.50 -22.32
C GLU A 234 3.81 -1.51 -22.25
N LEU A 235 3.20 -1.40 -21.08
CA LEU A 235 2.02 -0.58 -20.84
C LEU A 235 2.42 0.82 -20.35
N ALA A 236 1.62 1.79 -20.77
CA ALA A 236 1.60 3.13 -20.20
C ALA A 236 0.23 3.39 -19.57
N SER A 237 0.11 4.42 -18.74
CA SER A 237 -1.16 4.80 -18.08
C SER A 237 -2.30 4.98 -19.08
N LYS A 238 -2.00 5.46 -20.29
CA LYS A 238 -3.00 5.62 -21.38
C LYS A 238 -3.57 4.32 -21.93
N ASP A 239 -2.91 3.18 -21.68
CA ASP A 239 -3.35 1.85 -22.11
C ASP A 239 -4.24 1.18 -21.05
N LEU A 240 -4.42 1.81 -19.88
CA LEU A 240 -5.16 1.30 -18.73
C LEU A 240 -6.43 2.12 -18.46
N ASP A 241 -7.32 1.58 -17.63
CA ASP A 241 -8.54 2.25 -17.21
C ASP A 241 -8.28 3.42 -16.25
N GLU A 242 -9.35 4.08 -15.83
CA GLU A 242 -9.30 5.24 -14.95
C GLU A 242 -8.73 4.99 -13.55
N CYS A 243 -8.64 3.72 -13.12
CA CYS A 243 -8.02 3.31 -11.86
C CYS A 243 -6.68 2.60 -12.04
N HIS A 244 -6.15 2.58 -13.27
CA HIS A 244 -4.83 2.02 -13.61
C HIS A 244 -4.80 0.48 -13.65
N GLY A 245 -5.90 -0.13 -14.07
CA GLY A 245 -5.98 -1.55 -14.37
C GLY A 245 -6.78 -1.84 -15.63
N HIS A 246 -7.10 -3.12 -15.83
CA HIS A 246 -7.97 -3.59 -16.90
C HIS A 246 -8.43 -5.03 -16.62
N THR A 247 -9.33 -5.54 -17.46
CA THR A 247 -9.76 -6.95 -17.39
C THR A 247 -9.25 -7.71 -18.60
N HIS A 248 -8.45 -8.74 -18.36
CA HIS A 248 -8.12 -9.74 -19.37
C HIS A 248 -7.83 -11.09 -18.67
N LYS A 249 -7.43 -12.09 -19.46
CA LYS A 249 -7.11 -13.44 -18.98
C LYS A 249 -5.72 -13.51 -18.33
N ILE A 250 -5.68 -13.73 -17.02
CA ILE A 250 -4.47 -13.82 -16.20
C ILE A 250 -4.33 -15.19 -15.53
N GLU A 251 -3.10 -15.53 -15.14
CA GLU A 251 -2.89 -16.60 -14.16
C GLU A 251 -3.24 -16.10 -12.74
N TRP A 252 -4.14 -16.80 -12.06
CA TRP A 252 -4.59 -16.54 -10.70
C TRP A 252 -4.69 -17.87 -9.94
N ASP A 253 -3.91 -18.02 -8.86
CA ASP A 253 -3.86 -19.23 -8.03
C ASP A 253 -3.70 -20.54 -8.88
N GLY A 254 -2.82 -20.50 -9.88
CA GLY A 254 -2.53 -21.65 -10.76
C GLY A 254 -3.59 -21.92 -11.83
N LYS A 255 -4.59 -21.04 -12.00
CA LYS A 255 -5.64 -21.16 -13.03
C LYS A 255 -5.69 -19.93 -13.90
N GLN A 256 -6.11 -20.13 -15.14
CA GLN A 256 -6.37 -19.03 -16.06
C GLN A 256 -7.78 -18.50 -15.85
N VAL A 257 -7.91 -17.22 -15.51
CA VAL A 257 -9.20 -16.56 -15.22
C VAL A 257 -9.28 -15.22 -15.95
N ASN A 258 -10.47 -14.83 -16.41
CA ASN A 258 -10.71 -13.48 -16.89
C ASN A 258 -11.08 -12.61 -15.69
N MET A 259 -10.18 -11.74 -15.25
CA MET A 259 -10.31 -10.99 -14.00
C MET A 259 -9.72 -9.58 -14.14
N TYR A 260 -10.35 -8.61 -13.49
CA TYR A 260 -9.76 -7.27 -13.33
C TYR A 260 -8.46 -7.35 -12.52
N HIS A 261 -7.45 -6.56 -12.89
CA HIS A 261 -6.21 -6.43 -12.14
C HIS A 261 -5.51 -5.12 -12.49
N TYR A 262 -4.63 -4.69 -11.61
CA TYR A 262 -3.83 -3.48 -11.77
C TYR A 262 -2.51 -3.80 -12.44
N HIS A 263 -1.90 -2.77 -13.03
CA HIS A 263 -0.61 -2.88 -13.68
C HIS A 263 0.42 -1.92 -13.12
N ALA A 264 1.65 -2.39 -13.02
CA ALA A 264 2.80 -1.52 -12.90
C ALA A 264 3.01 -0.77 -14.22
N THR A 265 3.39 0.50 -14.17
CA THR A 265 3.87 1.27 -15.33
C THR A 265 5.06 2.15 -14.93
N MET A 266 5.78 2.68 -15.91
CA MET A 266 6.84 3.67 -15.65
C MET A 266 6.33 5.09 -15.50
N ASP A 267 5.12 5.39 -15.99
CA ASP A 267 4.49 6.69 -15.88
C ASP A 267 3.48 6.74 -14.72
N PHE A 268 3.32 7.92 -14.15
CA PHE A 268 2.38 8.20 -13.07
C PHE A 268 0.94 7.79 -13.44
N PRO A 269 0.17 7.12 -12.54
CA PRO A 269 0.41 6.88 -11.11
C PRO A 269 1.13 5.57 -10.76
N TYR A 270 1.87 4.97 -11.69
CA TYR A 270 2.71 3.76 -11.49
C TYR A 270 1.99 2.45 -11.16
N THR A 271 0.92 2.46 -10.38
CA THR A 271 0.16 1.26 -9.97
C THR A 271 -1.34 1.50 -9.82
N ALA A 272 -1.76 2.55 -9.10
CA ALA A 272 -3.17 2.76 -8.76
C ALA A 272 -3.59 4.22 -8.83
N GLY A 273 -4.58 4.50 -9.69
CA GLY A 273 -5.27 5.79 -9.73
C GLY A 273 -6.45 5.87 -8.77
N CYS A 274 -7.10 4.74 -8.49
CA CYS A 274 -8.19 4.57 -7.53
C CYS A 274 -8.37 3.09 -7.20
N MET A 275 -9.28 2.77 -6.27
CA MET A 275 -9.62 1.39 -5.90
C MET A 275 -10.88 0.92 -6.64
N ARG A 276 -10.85 -0.28 -7.22
CA ARG A 276 -11.96 -0.90 -7.98
C ARG A 276 -12.68 -1.99 -7.20
N GLY A 277 -12.14 -2.49 -6.11
CA GLY A 277 -12.85 -3.33 -5.14
C GLY A 277 -13.08 -2.62 -3.81
N THR A 278 -13.78 -3.30 -2.90
CA THR A 278 -13.93 -2.84 -1.51
C THR A 278 -12.76 -3.30 -0.65
N TYR A 279 -12.28 -2.45 0.24
CA TYR A 279 -11.20 -2.78 1.18
C TYR A 279 -11.60 -2.42 2.62
N LYS A 280 -10.92 -3.02 3.61
CA LYS A 280 -11.09 -2.67 5.01
C LYS A 280 -10.05 -1.63 5.40
N MET A 281 -10.48 -0.54 6.04
CA MET A 281 -9.55 0.47 6.53
C MET A 281 -8.56 -0.10 7.56
N SER A 282 -8.95 -1.13 8.31
CA SER A 282 -8.06 -1.84 9.22
C SER A 282 -6.84 -2.46 8.53
N ASP A 283 -6.99 -2.90 7.27
CA ASP A 283 -5.90 -3.53 6.53
C ASP A 283 -4.96 -2.46 5.95
N VAL A 284 -5.52 -1.34 5.49
CA VAL A 284 -4.74 -0.13 5.15
C VAL A 284 -3.91 0.33 6.33
N MET A 285 -4.49 0.42 7.54
CA MET A 285 -3.76 0.87 8.73
C MET A 285 -2.60 -0.05 9.10
N LYS A 286 -2.76 -1.37 8.92
CA LYS A 286 -1.66 -2.34 9.15
C LYS A 286 -0.52 -2.16 8.16
N LEU A 287 -0.85 -1.80 6.92
CA LEU A 287 0.11 -1.53 5.84
C LEU A 287 0.61 -0.07 5.82
N SER A 288 0.13 0.80 6.69
CA SER A 288 0.59 2.19 6.80
C SER A 288 1.60 2.40 7.94
N GLY A 289 1.88 1.35 8.71
CA GLY A 289 2.67 1.40 9.94
C GLY A 289 1.75 1.74 11.12
N GLY A 290 1.77 0.90 12.16
CA GLY A 290 0.89 1.07 13.32
C GLY A 290 1.13 2.40 14.05
N PRO A 291 0.23 2.80 14.97
CA PRO A 291 0.41 4.02 15.75
C PRO A 291 1.75 4.00 16.48
N GLN A 292 2.49 5.11 16.40
CA GLN A 292 3.82 5.27 16.99
C GLN A 292 3.83 4.75 18.43
N ARG A 293 4.61 3.69 18.69
CA ARG A 293 5.14 3.53 20.03
C ARG A 293 6.22 4.59 20.17
N ASN A 294 5.91 5.66 20.91
CA ASN A 294 6.87 6.68 21.31
C ASN A 294 8.11 5.99 21.91
N PHE A 295 9.16 5.80 21.13
CA PHE A 295 10.48 5.59 21.68
C PHE A 295 10.93 6.96 22.17
N GLY A 296 10.68 7.21 23.46
CA GLY A 296 11.22 8.39 24.13
C GLY A 296 12.74 8.45 23.97
N PRO A 297 13.35 9.65 24.10
CA PRO A 297 14.79 9.80 24.03
C PRO A 297 15.42 9.11 25.23
N GLY A 298 15.82 7.84 25.10
CA GLY A 298 16.41 7.08 26.21
C GLY A 298 16.53 5.56 26.08
N GLY A 299 16.10 4.94 24.99
CA GLY A 299 16.30 3.51 24.78
C GLY A 299 17.62 3.21 24.07
N GLY A 300 18.70 3.00 24.84
CA GLY A 300 19.98 2.53 24.28
C GLY A 300 19.78 1.21 23.54
N GLY A 301 19.92 1.23 22.22
CA GLY A 301 19.97 0.02 21.41
C GLY A 301 21.17 -0.82 21.82
N GLU A 302 20.93 -2.09 22.14
CA GLU A 302 21.98 -3.10 22.15
C GLU A 302 22.61 -3.16 20.76
N GLN A 303 23.72 -2.46 20.62
CA GLN A 303 24.66 -2.65 19.52
C GLN A 303 25.23 -4.06 19.66
N GLN A 304 24.78 -5.00 18.82
CA GLN A 304 25.62 -6.14 18.48
C GLN A 304 26.85 -5.62 17.71
N ARG A 305 27.87 -5.22 18.47
CA ARG A 305 29.23 -5.02 17.98
C ARG A 305 29.78 -6.38 17.57
N GLN A 306 29.81 -6.67 16.27
CA GLN A 306 30.73 -7.68 15.75
C GLN A 306 32.12 -7.04 15.63
N GLY A 307 32.98 -7.35 16.60
CA GLY A 307 34.43 -7.09 16.53
C GLY A 307 35.16 -8.27 15.85
N PRO A 308 36.36 -8.05 15.29
CA PRO A 308 36.99 -8.98 14.34
C PRO A 308 37.78 -10.12 15.02
N GLY A 309 37.78 -11.25 14.30
CA GLY A 309 38.59 -12.47 14.38
C GLY A 309 39.60 -12.68 15.51
N GLN A 310 39.51 -13.85 16.16
CA GLN A 310 40.67 -14.57 16.67
C GLN A 310 40.63 -16.03 16.25
N MET A 311 41.76 -16.46 15.69
CA MET A 311 42.08 -17.81 15.25
C MET A 311 42.09 -18.78 16.43
N ALA A 312 41.51 -19.97 16.26
CA ALA A 312 41.78 -21.13 17.12
C ALA A 312 42.09 -22.35 16.25
N ARG A 313 43.25 -22.95 16.51
CA ARG A 313 43.74 -24.23 15.95
C ARG A 313 43.35 -25.40 16.89
N PRO A 314 43.49 -26.67 16.44
CA PRO A 314 42.52 -27.75 16.71
C PRO A 314 42.92 -28.71 17.84
N GLY A 315 41.94 -29.45 18.39
CA GLY A 315 42.21 -30.62 19.23
C GLY A 315 40.97 -31.32 19.85
N GLN A 316 40.76 -32.56 19.41
CA GLN A 316 40.30 -33.75 20.16
C GLN A 316 38.82 -33.95 20.57
N GLN A 317 38.18 -34.83 19.79
CA GLN A 317 37.53 -36.11 20.15
C GLN A 317 36.64 -36.21 21.40
N GLY A 318 35.37 -36.56 21.17
CA GLY A 318 34.44 -37.15 22.15
C GLY A 318 33.25 -37.80 21.44
N GLN A 319 33.11 -39.12 21.61
CA GLN A 319 32.24 -40.06 20.89
C GLN A 319 30.73 -39.82 21.08
N MET A 320 29.94 -40.13 20.04
CA MET A 320 28.50 -40.42 20.16
C MET A 320 28.25 -41.90 19.85
N PRO A 321 27.38 -42.62 20.60
CA PRO A 321 26.89 -43.92 20.18
C PRO A 321 25.59 -43.82 19.37
N MET A 322 25.59 -44.64 18.32
CA MET A 322 24.49 -44.95 17.41
C MET A 322 23.44 -45.83 18.10
N MET A 323 22.16 -45.67 17.75
CA MET A 323 21.24 -46.81 17.60
C MET A 323 20.24 -46.57 16.47
N ASP A 324 19.97 -47.67 15.79
CA ASP A 324 19.36 -47.85 14.48
C ASP A 324 17.99 -48.57 14.63
N ARG A 325 17.18 -48.50 13.56
CA ARG A 325 16.06 -49.41 13.14
C ARG A 325 14.59 -49.13 13.56
N ARG A 326 13.85 -48.51 12.61
CA ARG A 326 12.68 -48.96 11.77
C ARG A 326 11.60 -49.95 12.34
N PRO A 327 10.46 -50.25 11.64
CA PRO A 327 9.29 -49.42 11.23
C PRO A 327 7.88 -50.10 11.37
N GLY A 328 6.77 -49.34 11.26
CA GLY A 328 5.39 -49.78 10.85
C GLY A 328 4.55 -50.61 11.87
N PRO A 329 3.20 -50.78 11.72
CA PRO A 329 2.41 -50.80 10.47
C PRO A 329 1.04 -50.06 10.48
N GLN A 330 0.29 -50.28 9.38
CA GLN A 330 -0.94 -49.68 8.86
C GLN A 330 -2.27 -50.16 9.50
N GLY A 331 -3.34 -49.38 9.25
CA GLY A 331 -4.65 -49.91 8.82
C GLY A 331 -5.82 -49.74 9.81
N GLN A 332 -6.87 -49.00 9.42
CA GLN A 332 -8.15 -49.59 8.98
C GLN A 332 -9.26 -48.53 8.81
N ASP A 333 -10.10 -48.82 7.82
CA ASP A 333 -11.24 -48.07 7.31
C ASP A 333 -12.48 -48.20 8.20
N MET A 334 -13.40 -47.23 8.14
CA MET A 334 -14.85 -47.53 8.19
C MET A 334 -15.67 -46.52 7.37
N GLN A 335 -16.45 -47.09 6.47
CA GLN A 335 -17.52 -46.47 5.67
C GLN A 335 -18.85 -46.54 6.43
N GLY A 336 -19.78 -45.60 6.17
CA GLY A 336 -21.19 -45.74 6.58
C GLY A 336 -22.01 -44.46 6.42
N GLN A 337 -22.99 -44.49 5.51
CA GLN A 337 -23.83 -43.41 4.98
C GLN A 337 -25.06 -42.98 5.86
N PRO A 338 -25.77 -41.88 5.50
CA PRO A 338 -26.96 -41.28 6.20
C PRO A 338 -28.29 -41.91 5.69
N PRO A 339 -29.54 -41.34 5.74
CA PRO A 339 -30.09 -40.05 6.25
C PRO A 339 -31.51 -40.10 6.92
N PHE A 340 -32.00 -38.98 7.49
CA PHE A 340 -33.43 -38.59 7.66
C PHE A 340 -33.45 -37.03 7.80
N GLY A 341 -34.17 -36.18 7.06
CA GLY A 341 -35.61 -36.13 6.72
C GLY A 341 -36.31 -35.17 7.71
N ALA A 342 -36.35 -33.84 7.47
CA ALA A 342 -37.42 -33.03 6.85
C ALA A 342 -38.74 -32.88 7.68
N ASP A 343 -39.12 -31.62 7.92
CA ASP A 343 -40.44 -31.00 8.23
C ASP A 343 -40.25 -29.90 9.31
N GLY A 344 -40.69 -28.64 9.23
CA GLY A 344 -41.75 -28.00 8.47
C GLY A 344 -42.84 -27.51 9.44
N GLN A 345 -42.85 -26.23 9.85
CA GLN A 345 -44.05 -25.37 10.07
C GLN A 345 -43.78 -24.03 10.79
N GLN A 346 -44.11 -22.95 10.08
CA GLN A 346 -44.95 -21.79 10.42
C GLN A 346 -44.80 -21.02 11.75
N GLY A 347 -44.51 -19.71 11.61
CA GLY A 347 -45.51 -18.64 11.84
C GLY A 347 -45.81 -18.22 13.29
N GLY A 348 -45.17 -17.13 13.75
CA GLY A 348 -45.59 -16.40 14.94
C GLY A 348 -44.94 -15.01 15.01
N GLN A 349 -45.73 -13.97 14.74
CA GLN A 349 -45.36 -12.56 14.89
C GLN A 349 -45.19 -12.22 16.38
N MET A 350 -44.05 -11.64 16.76
CA MET A 350 -43.87 -11.01 18.08
C MET A 350 -44.11 -9.49 17.97
N PRO A 351 -44.82 -8.88 18.93
CA PRO A 351 -45.05 -7.44 18.98
C PRO A 351 -43.77 -6.68 19.39
N PRO A 352 -43.62 -5.39 19.02
CA PRO A 352 -42.45 -4.60 19.38
C PRO A 352 -42.46 -4.23 20.87
N PRO A 353 -41.30 -4.19 21.54
CA PRO A 353 -41.21 -3.68 22.90
C PRO A 353 -41.36 -2.15 22.95
N PRO A 354 -41.82 -1.60 24.08
CA PRO A 354 -42.20 -0.19 24.21
C PRO A 354 -41.00 0.76 24.23
N ARG A 355 -41.22 2.00 23.76
CA ARG A 355 -40.28 3.13 23.90
C ARG A 355 -40.09 3.45 25.38
N GLN A 356 -38.84 3.46 25.85
CA GLN A 356 -38.44 4.11 27.10
C GLN A 356 -37.68 5.40 26.77
N GLU A 357 -38.32 6.52 27.10
CA GLU A 357 -37.66 7.80 27.28
C GLU A 357 -36.92 7.81 28.63
N GLY A 358 -35.70 8.36 28.64
CA GLY A 358 -35.08 8.95 29.82
C GLY A 358 -34.26 8.04 30.74
N MET A 359 -32.93 8.09 30.61
CA MET A 359 -32.00 8.30 31.73
C MET A 359 -30.60 8.60 31.19
N GLU A 360 -30.22 9.88 31.21
CA GLU A 360 -28.85 10.34 30.95
C GLU A 360 -27.93 9.88 32.07
N GLY A 361 -27.14 8.83 31.80
CA GLY A 361 -25.99 8.43 32.60
C GLY A 361 -24.71 9.03 32.05
N ARG A 362 -24.14 10.01 32.76
CA ARG A 362 -22.84 10.62 32.49
C ARG A 362 -21.71 9.58 32.55
N MET A 363 -21.22 9.12 31.39
CA MET A 363 -19.86 8.58 31.27
C MET A 363 -19.05 9.53 30.40
N GLY A 364 -18.16 10.30 31.04
CA GLY A 364 -17.17 11.10 30.33
C GLY A 364 -16.15 10.20 29.63
N PRO A 365 -15.58 10.63 28.49
CA PRO A 365 -14.52 9.90 27.81
C PRO A 365 -13.24 9.85 28.67
N PRO A 366 -12.39 8.81 28.49
CA PRO A 366 -11.14 8.67 29.25
C PRO A 366 -10.16 9.81 28.94
N PRO A 367 -9.32 10.22 29.91
CA PRO A 367 -8.45 11.38 29.74
C PRO A 367 -7.28 11.05 28.80
N GLY A 368 -7.15 11.80 27.71
CA GLY A 368 -5.98 11.75 26.82
C GLY A 368 -6.25 11.66 25.31
N GLY A 369 -7.51 11.56 24.87
CA GLY A 369 -7.86 11.60 23.45
C GLY A 369 -7.96 13.03 22.91
N HIS A 370 -7.45 13.29 21.70
CA HIS A 370 -7.73 14.54 20.99
C HIS A 370 -9.26 14.69 20.79
N PRO A 371 -9.85 15.88 21.03
CA PRO A 371 -11.28 16.10 20.83
C PRO A 371 -11.74 15.74 19.41
N ASP A 372 -12.77 14.90 19.29
CA ASP A 372 -13.43 14.68 17.99
C ASP A 372 -14.24 15.93 17.63
N LEU A 373 -13.69 16.72 16.71
CA LEU A 373 -14.30 17.97 16.26
C LEU A 373 -15.66 17.74 15.58
N ASN A 374 -15.92 16.57 15.00
CA ASN A 374 -17.24 16.28 14.42
C ASN A 374 -18.29 16.10 15.53
N ILE A 375 -17.92 15.45 16.65
CA ILE A 375 -18.80 15.32 17.82
C ILE A 375 -19.02 16.69 18.46
N ALA A 376 -17.96 17.48 18.65
CA ALA A 376 -18.06 18.81 19.25
C ALA A 376 -18.90 19.78 18.39
N ALA A 377 -18.72 19.77 17.07
CA ALA A 377 -19.49 20.59 16.14
C ALA A 377 -20.98 20.23 16.16
N ARG A 378 -21.31 18.93 16.22
CA ARG A 378 -22.69 18.47 16.39
C ARG A 378 -23.32 18.93 17.71
N LYS A 379 -22.58 18.85 18.83
CA LYS A 379 -23.05 19.33 20.14
C LYS A 379 -23.33 20.84 20.14
N LEU A 380 -22.54 21.61 19.41
CA LEU A 380 -22.67 23.06 19.29
C LEU A 380 -23.66 23.50 18.21
N GLY A 381 -24.20 22.57 17.41
CA GLY A 381 -25.08 22.90 16.28
C GLY A 381 -24.41 23.72 15.19
N ILE A 382 -23.09 23.60 15.03
CA ILE A 382 -22.30 24.34 14.03
C ILE A 382 -21.64 23.40 13.04
N ASP A 383 -21.26 23.95 11.89
CA ASP A 383 -20.44 23.24 10.92
C ASP A 383 -19.02 22.96 11.48
N VAL A 384 -18.46 21.79 11.13
CA VAL A 384 -17.15 21.36 11.66
C VAL A 384 -16.00 22.22 11.14
N GLN A 385 -16.09 22.78 9.94
CA GLN A 385 -15.09 23.72 9.42
C GLN A 385 -15.17 25.05 10.16
N ARG A 386 -16.38 25.49 10.53
CA ARG A 386 -16.56 26.68 11.38
C ARG A 386 -15.93 26.50 12.76
N LEU A 387 -16.10 25.34 13.38
CA LEU A 387 -15.45 25.00 14.66
C LEU A 387 -13.92 24.96 14.50
N ARG A 388 -13.41 24.28 13.46
CA ARG A 388 -11.97 24.16 13.19
C ARG A 388 -11.32 25.52 12.94
N ALA A 389 -11.95 26.38 12.15
CA ALA A 389 -11.46 27.72 11.87
C ALA A 389 -11.43 28.61 13.13
N ALA A 390 -12.42 28.46 14.02
CA ALA A 390 -12.45 29.21 15.27
C ALA A 390 -11.33 28.78 16.24
N LEU A 391 -11.05 27.48 16.34
CA LEU A 391 -10.02 26.92 17.22
C LEU A 391 -8.60 27.30 16.79
N GLY A 392 -8.33 27.41 15.48
CA GLY A 392 -7.01 27.76 14.96
C GLY A 392 -5.96 26.65 15.19
N PRO A 393 -4.66 26.95 15.00
CA PRO A 393 -3.59 25.97 15.16
C PRO A 393 -3.42 25.54 16.63
N PRO A 394 -2.97 24.30 16.91
CA PRO A 394 -2.69 23.86 18.28
C PRO A 394 -1.47 24.58 18.89
N PRO A 395 -1.49 24.91 20.21
CA PRO A 395 -2.63 24.79 21.12
C PRO A 395 -3.68 25.90 20.89
N PRO A 396 -4.98 25.56 20.85
CA PRO A 396 -6.01 26.53 20.53
C PRO A 396 -6.24 27.53 21.68
N ASP A 397 -6.48 28.79 21.34
CA ASP A 397 -7.00 29.77 22.29
C ASP A 397 -8.52 29.62 22.38
N LEU A 398 -8.99 28.92 23.43
CA LEU A 398 -10.41 28.65 23.64
C LEU A 398 -11.24 29.91 23.94
N ASN A 399 -10.62 30.97 24.49
CA ASN A 399 -11.32 32.23 24.73
C ASN A 399 -11.59 32.95 23.41
N ALA A 400 -10.57 33.07 22.56
CA ALA A 400 -10.71 33.65 21.23
C ALA A 400 -11.64 32.81 20.34
N ALA A 401 -11.56 31.49 20.42
CA ALA A 401 -12.44 30.59 19.66
C ALA A 401 -13.91 30.72 20.07
N ALA A 402 -14.21 30.77 21.37
CA ALA A 402 -15.56 30.96 21.87
C ALA A 402 -16.14 32.31 21.43
N ALA A 403 -15.34 33.38 21.48
CA ALA A 403 -15.73 34.70 21.01
C ALA A 403 -16.04 34.72 19.50
N ARG A 404 -15.24 34.06 18.66
CA ARG A 404 -15.49 33.92 17.21
C ARG A 404 -16.75 33.13 16.89
N LEU A 405 -17.09 32.16 17.74
CA LEU A 405 -18.26 31.31 17.59
C LEU A 405 -19.54 31.93 18.18
N GLY A 406 -19.42 32.98 18.99
CA GLY A 406 -20.54 33.60 19.70
C GLY A 406 -21.13 32.69 20.79
N ILE A 407 -20.31 31.84 21.40
CA ILE A 407 -20.71 30.90 22.47
C ILE A 407 -19.90 31.16 23.75
N SER A 408 -20.32 30.58 24.87
CA SER A 408 -19.51 30.64 26.09
C SER A 408 -18.30 29.71 25.99
N VAL A 409 -17.21 30.05 26.69
CA VAL A 409 -16.02 29.19 26.81
C VAL A 409 -16.37 27.86 27.49
N ALA A 410 -17.33 27.87 28.41
CA ALA A 410 -17.82 26.67 29.08
C ALA A 410 -18.52 25.71 28.09
N ASP A 411 -19.36 26.23 27.19
CA ASP A 411 -20.03 25.42 26.16
C ASP A 411 -19.02 24.84 25.17
N LEU A 412 -18.02 25.63 24.78
CA LEU A 412 -16.94 25.17 23.91
C LEU A 412 -16.12 24.05 24.58
N LYS A 413 -15.73 24.21 25.85
CA LYS A 413 -15.01 23.18 26.62
C LYS A 413 -15.82 21.90 26.79
N ASN A 414 -17.10 22.03 27.16
CA ASN A 414 -18.03 20.91 27.29
C ASN A 414 -18.22 20.15 25.97
N ALA A 415 -18.29 20.86 24.85
CA ALA A 415 -18.39 20.25 23.53
C ALA A 415 -17.11 19.48 23.15
N LEU A 416 -15.94 20.05 23.45
CA LEU A 416 -14.63 19.46 23.19
C LEU A 416 -14.24 18.35 24.18
N GLY A 417 -14.94 18.22 25.30
CA GLY A 417 -14.61 17.24 26.34
C GLY A 417 -13.29 17.55 27.07
N VAL A 418 -12.93 18.83 27.15
CA VAL A 418 -11.74 19.32 27.87
C VAL A 418 -12.16 20.03 29.17
N PRO A 419 -11.37 19.92 30.26
CA PRO A 419 -11.68 20.53 31.55
C PRO A 419 -11.68 22.08 31.54
#